data_AF-G8R0V9-F1
#
_entry.id   AF-G8R0V9-F1
#
_cell.length_a   1.000
_cell.length_b   1.000
_cell.length_c   1.000
_cell.angle_alpha   90.00
_cell.angle_beta   90.00
_cell.angle_gamma   90.00
#
_symmetry.space_group_name_H-M   'P 1'
#
loop_
_entity.id
_entity.type
_entity.pdbx_description
1 polymer ?
#
loop_
_entity_poly.entity_id
_entity_poly.type
_entity_poly.pdbx_seq_one_letter_code
_entity_poly.pdbx_strand_id
1 'polypeptide(L)'
;MKPQEKSIQELENDFWPDLNQYIAGLVERCHRYRKIKLKDLQIHQIKTLLIQDIGSEYLMPIVLERMEYDISEEDDYDGSSFIESIDLFSGEIFKRNPELHKATLDLLERKQKEIENLIGWK
;
A
#
# COMPACT_ATOMS: atom_id res chain seq x y z
N MET A 1 -3.57 18.92 -11.01
CA MET A 1 -3.48 17.51 -11.50
C MET A 1 -3.72 16.61 -10.31
N LYS A 2 -4.58 15.60 -10.41
CA LYS A 2 -4.89 14.70 -9.29
C LYS A 2 -3.67 13.79 -9.01
N PRO A 3 -3.21 13.60 -7.76
CA PRO A 3 -2.04 12.77 -7.44
C PRO A 3 -2.08 11.36 -8.06
N GLN A 4 -3.29 10.83 -8.25
CA GLN A 4 -3.55 9.51 -8.81
C GLN A 4 -3.05 9.32 -10.26
N GLU A 5 -2.83 10.41 -11.00
CA GLU A 5 -2.33 10.37 -12.40
C GLU A 5 -0.80 10.31 -12.50
N LYS A 6 -0.09 10.42 -11.38
CA LYS A 6 1.37 10.32 -11.30
C LYS A 6 1.79 8.98 -10.73
N SER A 7 3.02 8.60 -11.02
CA SER A 7 3.74 7.51 -10.35
C SER A 7 4.45 7.98 -9.08
N ILE A 8 4.93 7.04 -8.27
CA ILE A 8 5.65 7.36 -7.02
C ILE A 8 6.90 8.17 -7.31
N GLN A 9 7.70 7.76 -8.30
CA GLN A 9 8.93 8.48 -8.66
C GLN A 9 8.65 9.93 -9.12
N GLU A 10 7.51 10.18 -9.76
CA GLU A 10 7.11 11.53 -10.20
C GLU A 10 6.54 12.39 -9.06
N LEU A 11 6.02 11.76 -8.01
CA LEU A 11 5.51 12.44 -6.81
C LEU A 11 6.64 12.78 -5.86
N GLU A 12 7.55 11.83 -5.63
CA GLU A 12 8.74 11.99 -4.80
C GLU A 12 9.85 12.78 -5.51
N ASN A 13 9.74 12.95 -6.83
CA ASN A 13 10.81 13.46 -7.70
C ASN A 13 12.13 12.67 -7.50
N ASP A 14 12.00 11.36 -7.32
CA ASP A 14 13.10 10.43 -7.08
C ASP A 14 13.10 9.33 -8.15
N PHE A 15 13.97 9.50 -9.15
CA PHE A 15 14.10 8.60 -10.28
C PHE A 15 15.33 7.72 -10.11
N TRP A 16 15.10 6.41 -9.91
CA TRP A 16 16.18 5.45 -9.84
C TRP A 16 16.71 5.14 -11.25
N PRO A 17 18.03 4.95 -11.42
CA PRO A 17 18.60 4.56 -12.70
C PRO A 17 18.16 3.14 -13.08
N ASP A 18 17.96 2.91 -14.36
CA ASP A 18 17.76 1.55 -14.88
C ASP A 18 19.02 0.70 -14.67
N LEU A 19 18.81 -0.49 -14.10
CA LEU A 19 19.86 -1.45 -13.83
C LEU A 19 19.84 -2.54 -14.90
N ASN A 20 21.02 -2.87 -15.43
CA ASN A 20 21.20 -4.00 -16.33
C ASN A 20 20.93 -5.35 -15.63
N GLN A 21 21.12 -5.40 -14.31
CA GLN A 21 20.85 -6.56 -13.49
C GLN A 21 20.45 -6.13 -12.07
N TYR A 22 19.38 -6.74 -11.54
CA TYR A 22 18.99 -6.56 -10.14
C TYR A 22 19.58 -7.69 -9.28
N ILE A 23 19.98 -7.34 -8.06
CA ILE A 23 20.55 -8.27 -7.09
C ILE A 23 19.47 -9.23 -6.54
N ALA A 24 18.22 -8.77 -6.49
CA ALA A 24 17.09 -9.57 -6.02
C ALA A 24 15.81 -9.18 -6.76
N GLY A 25 14.92 -10.15 -6.99
CA GLY A 25 13.63 -9.92 -7.66
C GLY A 25 12.71 -8.95 -6.90
N LEU A 26 12.86 -8.79 -5.58
CA LEU A 26 12.13 -7.78 -4.81
C LEU A 26 12.52 -6.36 -5.23
N VAL A 27 13.80 -6.10 -5.42
CA VAL A 27 14.31 -4.77 -5.82
C VAL A 27 13.83 -4.46 -7.24
N GLU A 28 13.89 -5.44 -8.14
CA GLU A 28 13.35 -5.31 -9.50
C GLU A 28 11.86 -4.96 -9.49
N ARG A 29 11.05 -5.69 -8.71
CA ARG A 29 9.62 -5.42 -8.58
C ARG A 29 9.36 -4.02 -8.05
N CYS A 30 10.03 -3.62 -6.96
CA CYS A 30 9.87 -2.27 -6.41
C CYS A 30 10.22 -1.20 -7.43
N HIS A 31 11.36 -1.34 -8.13
CA HIS A 31 11.75 -0.37 -9.15
C HIS A 31 10.73 -0.28 -10.28
N ARG A 32 10.21 -1.41 -10.76
CA ARG A 32 9.15 -1.44 -11.77
C ARG A 32 7.86 -0.80 -11.29
N TYR A 33 7.39 -1.13 -10.08
CA TYR A 33 6.11 -0.65 -9.57
C TYR A 33 6.12 0.86 -9.27
N ARG A 34 7.26 1.43 -8.87
CA ARG A 34 7.38 2.89 -8.65
C ARG A 34 7.13 3.74 -9.90
N LYS A 35 7.20 3.14 -11.10
CA LYS A 35 6.94 3.78 -12.39
C LYS A 35 5.47 3.73 -12.81
N ILE A 36 4.66 2.89 -12.15
CA ILE A 36 3.23 2.75 -12.45
C ILE A 36 2.50 3.93 -11.81
N LYS A 37 1.49 4.48 -12.51
CA LYS A 37 0.65 5.52 -11.94
C LYS A 37 -0.12 4.98 -10.74
N LEU A 38 -0.33 5.79 -9.71
CA LEU A 38 -0.97 5.30 -8.49
C LEU A 38 -2.35 4.66 -8.75
N LYS A 39 -3.13 5.21 -9.69
CA LYS A 39 -4.44 4.66 -10.06
C LYS A 39 -4.39 3.29 -10.75
N ASP A 40 -3.24 2.94 -11.35
CA ASP A 40 -3.05 1.73 -12.13
C ASP A 40 -2.33 0.64 -11.30
N LEU A 41 -1.97 0.93 -10.04
CA LEU A 41 -1.34 -0.03 -9.14
C LEU A 41 -2.35 -1.03 -8.58
N GLN A 42 -1.99 -2.31 -8.65
CA GLN A 42 -2.75 -3.41 -8.03
C GLN A 42 -2.38 -3.58 -6.55
N ILE A 43 -3.23 -4.26 -5.78
CA ILE A 43 -3.11 -4.42 -4.32
C ILE A 43 -1.77 -5.06 -3.96
N HIS A 44 -1.37 -6.15 -4.60
CA HIS A 44 -0.09 -6.83 -4.36
C HIS A 44 1.12 -5.92 -4.63
N GLN A 45 1.00 -4.99 -5.58
CA GLN A 45 2.05 -4.03 -5.92
C GLN A 45 2.15 -2.94 -4.85
N ILE A 46 1.01 -2.39 -4.42
CA ILE A 46 0.93 -1.41 -3.33
C ILE A 46 1.48 -2.01 -2.04
N LYS A 47 1.07 -3.23 -1.68
CA LYS A 47 1.59 -3.96 -0.50
C LYS A 47 3.09 -4.16 -0.58
N THR A 48 3.60 -4.63 -1.72
CA THR A 48 5.05 -4.82 -1.93
C THR A 48 5.81 -3.52 -1.66
N LEU A 49 5.30 -2.38 -2.14
CA LEU A 49 5.91 -1.07 -1.93
C LEU A 49 5.83 -0.61 -0.48
N LEU A 50 4.68 -0.75 0.18
CA LEU A 50 4.45 -0.32 1.57
C LEU A 50 5.24 -1.14 2.59
N ILE A 51 5.40 -2.45 2.38
CA ILE A 51 6.26 -3.30 3.23
C ILE A 51 7.72 -2.81 3.15
N GLN A 52 8.15 -2.30 2.00
CA GLN A 52 9.48 -1.69 1.81
C GLN A 52 9.52 -0.20 2.14
N ASP A 53 8.41 0.37 2.63
CA ASP A 53 8.27 1.79 2.95
C ASP A 53 8.58 2.74 1.78
N ILE A 54 8.08 2.39 0.60
CA ILE A 54 8.24 3.16 -0.63
C ILE A 54 6.91 3.86 -0.96
N GLY A 55 6.92 5.18 -1.15
CA GLY A 55 5.72 5.93 -1.51
C GLY A 55 4.63 5.95 -0.44
N SER A 56 4.96 5.66 0.83
CA SER A 56 3.97 5.49 1.90
C SER A 56 3.12 6.73 2.14
N GLU A 57 3.68 7.93 1.97
CA GLU A 57 2.94 9.20 2.06
C GLU A 57 1.78 9.30 1.06
N TYR A 58 1.93 8.69 -0.12
CA TYR A 58 0.94 8.75 -1.19
C TYR A 58 0.05 7.50 -1.27
N LEU A 59 0.61 6.34 -0.95
CA LEU A 59 -0.08 5.06 -1.04
C LEU A 59 -1.00 4.80 0.15
N MET A 60 -0.61 5.18 1.36
CA MET A 60 -1.43 4.91 2.54
C MET A 60 -2.80 5.58 2.51
N PRO A 61 -2.96 6.85 2.08
CA PRO A 61 -4.28 7.44 1.88
C PRO A 61 -5.16 6.64 0.90
N ILE A 62 -4.57 6.09 -0.17
CA ILE A 62 -5.29 5.27 -1.16
C ILE A 62 -5.72 3.95 -0.54
N VAL A 63 -4.84 3.31 0.23
CA VAL A 63 -5.17 2.07 0.95
C VAL A 63 -6.33 2.29 1.92
N LEU A 64 -6.29 3.36 2.71
CA LEU A 64 -7.37 3.68 3.65
C LEU A 64 -8.68 4.00 2.93
N GLU A 65 -8.65 4.74 1.82
CA GLU A 65 -9.84 5.01 1.00
C GLU A 65 -10.46 3.73 0.45
N ARG A 66 -9.63 2.80 -0.06
CA ARG A 66 -10.10 1.51 -0.59
C ARG A 66 -10.66 0.62 0.50
N MET A 67 -9.96 0.48 1.63
CA MET A 67 -10.42 -0.30 2.78
C MET A 67 -11.68 0.28 3.44
N GLU A 68 -11.88 1.60 3.39
CA GLU A 68 -13.13 2.23 3.84
C GLU A 68 -14.31 1.79 2.96
N TYR A 69 -14.10 1.78 1.64
CA TYR A 69 -15.10 1.38 0.66
C TYR A 69 -15.41 -0.12 0.73
N ASP A 70 -14.37 -0.96 0.72
CA ASP A 70 -14.46 -2.41 0.80
C ASP A 70 -13.25 -2.97 1.56
N ILE A 71 -13.48 -3.39 2.80
CA ILE A 71 -12.45 -3.98 3.65
C ILE A 71 -12.05 -5.40 3.22
N SER A 72 -12.88 -6.04 2.38
CA SER A 72 -12.69 -7.39 1.83
C SER A 72 -12.11 -7.39 0.42
N GLU A 73 -11.68 -6.24 -0.09
CA GLU A 73 -11.13 -6.14 -1.44
C GLU A 73 -9.88 -7.04 -1.60
N GLU A 74 -9.92 -7.91 -2.61
CA GLU A 74 -8.86 -8.88 -2.94
C GLU A 74 -8.16 -8.51 -4.24
N ASP A 75 -6.88 -8.87 -4.34
CA ASP A 75 -6.10 -8.73 -5.55
C ASP A 75 -6.45 -9.83 -6.56
N ASP A 76 -6.79 -9.45 -7.80
CA ASP A 76 -7.11 -10.41 -8.86
C ASP A 76 -5.94 -11.36 -9.22
N TYR A 77 -4.69 -11.00 -8.91
CA TYR A 77 -3.51 -11.80 -9.25
C TYR A 77 -3.19 -12.87 -8.21
N ASP A 78 -3.23 -12.53 -6.92
CA ASP A 78 -2.80 -13.43 -5.84
C ASP A 78 -3.85 -13.67 -4.75
N GLY A 79 -5.05 -13.10 -4.87
CA GLY A 79 -6.15 -13.22 -3.92
C GLY A 79 -5.90 -12.53 -2.59
N SER A 80 -4.83 -11.74 -2.46
CA SER A 80 -4.47 -11.13 -1.19
C SER A 80 -5.18 -9.80 -0.98
N SER A 81 -5.44 -9.42 0.27
CA SER A 81 -6.12 -8.16 0.60
C SER A 81 -5.19 -7.17 1.32
N PHE A 82 -5.66 -5.92 1.49
CA PHE A 82 -4.95 -4.95 2.33
C PHE A 82 -5.04 -5.29 3.82
N ILE A 83 -6.21 -5.75 4.28
CA ILE A 83 -6.45 -6.01 5.71
C ILE A 83 -5.51 -7.10 6.24
N GLU A 84 -5.21 -8.13 5.46
CA GLU A 84 -4.27 -9.20 5.82
C GLU A 84 -2.82 -8.74 5.95
N SER A 85 -2.48 -7.55 5.44
CA SER A 85 -1.09 -7.09 5.32
C SER A 85 -0.78 -5.79 6.04
N ILE A 86 -1.78 -5.19 6.70
CA ILE A 86 -1.62 -3.93 7.42
C ILE A 86 -0.53 -4.02 8.50
N ASP A 87 -0.42 -5.17 9.17
CA ASP A 87 0.58 -5.45 10.21
C ASP A 87 1.99 -5.64 9.65
N LEU A 88 2.12 -5.92 8.35
CA LEU A 88 3.41 -6.11 7.67
C LEU A 88 4.00 -4.78 7.18
N PHE A 89 3.21 -3.71 7.16
CA PHE A 89 3.69 -2.40 6.73
C PHE A 89 4.71 -1.88 7.74
N SER A 90 5.75 -1.22 7.23
CA SER A 90 6.83 -0.71 8.07
C SER A 90 6.28 0.17 9.19
N GLY A 91 6.57 -0.16 10.45
CA GLY A 91 6.16 0.66 11.60
C GLY A 91 6.70 2.09 11.54
N GLU A 92 7.76 2.34 10.76
CA GLU A 92 8.28 3.69 10.52
C GLU A 92 7.29 4.58 9.77
N ILE A 93 6.40 4.01 8.94
CA ILE A 93 5.30 4.75 8.28
C ILE A 93 4.44 5.44 9.32
N PHE A 94 3.98 4.68 10.32
CA PHE A 94 3.11 5.17 11.38
C PHE A 94 3.83 6.11 12.36
N LYS A 95 5.12 5.88 12.62
CA LYS A 95 5.94 6.79 13.45
C LYS A 95 6.13 8.15 12.81
N ARG A 96 6.40 8.20 11.50
CA ARG A 96 6.57 9.47 10.76
C ARG A 96 5.26 10.20 10.54
N ASN A 97 4.13 9.50 10.55
CA ASN A 97 2.81 10.09 10.37
C ASN A 97 1.80 9.58 11.42
N PRO A 98 1.78 10.20 12.61
CA PRO A 98 0.86 9.82 13.68
C PRO A 98 -0.62 10.00 13.32
N GLU A 99 -0.96 10.99 12.48
CA GLU A 99 -2.33 11.20 11.99
C GLU A 99 -2.78 10.05 11.10
N LEU A 100 -1.89 9.58 10.22
CA LEU A 100 -2.15 8.39 9.41
C LEU A 100 -2.34 7.16 10.30
N HIS A 101 -1.49 6.97 11.32
CA HIS A 101 -1.62 5.87 12.26
C HIS A 101 -2.99 5.90 12.97
N LYS A 102 -3.39 7.07 13.47
CA LYS A 102 -4.70 7.27 14.07
C LYS A 102 -5.82 6.95 13.08
N ALA A 103 -5.74 7.44 11.84
CA ALA A 103 -6.75 7.16 10.81
C ALA A 103 -6.85 5.66 10.49
N THR A 104 -5.73 4.93 10.48
CA THR A 104 -5.72 3.47 10.35
C THR A 104 -6.44 2.80 11.51
N LEU A 105 -6.11 3.17 12.77
CA LEU A 105 -6.77 2.61 13.95
C LEU A 105 -8.28 2.91 13.97
N ASP A 106 -8.66 4.16 13.69
CA ASP A 106 -10.06 4.59 13.63
C ASP A 106 -10.84 3.82 12.54
N LEU A 107 -10.20 3.52 11.40
CA LEU A 107 -10.79 2.68 10.36
C LEU A 107 -11.01 1.24 10.84
N LEU A 108 -9.97 0.62 11.42
CA LEU A 108 -10.05 -0.76 11.91
C LEU A 108 -11.11 -0.91 13.01
N GLU A 109 -11.22 0.06 13.92
CA GLU A 109 -12.26 0.09 14.95
C GLU A 109 -13.67 0.20 14.33
N ARG A 110 -13.88 1.12 13.39
CA ARG A 110 -15.18 1.28 12.72
C ARG A 110 -15.58 0.04 11.92
N LYS A 111 -14.61 -0.63 11.29
CA LYS A 111 -14.79 -1.81 10.45
C LYS A 111 -14.67 -3.13 11.21
N GLN A 112 -14.50 -3.10 12.54
CA GLN A 112 -14.20 -4.28 13.37
C GLN A 112 -15.13 -5.47 13.07
N LYS A 113 -16.45 -5.26 13.00
CA LYS A 113 -17.41 -6.34 12.74
C LYS A 113 -17.25 -6.97 11.35
N GLU A 114 -16.94 -6.15 10.34
CA GLU A 114 -16.68 -6.64 8.98
C GLU A 114 -15.40 -7.48 8.98
N ILE A 115 -14.36 -6.98 9.66
CA ILE A 115 -13.09 -7.68 9.83
C ILE A 115 -13.31 -9.03 10.54
N GLU A 116 -13.97 -9.06 11.70
CA GLU A 116 -14.26 -10.28 12.46
C GLU A 116 -14.94 -11.37 11.61
N ASN A 117 -15.86 -10.98 10.73
CA ASN A 117 -16.54 -11.88 9.81
C ASN A 117 -15.60 -12.44 8.71
N LEU A 118 -14.58 -11.69 8.30
CA LEU A 118 -13.60 -12.08 7.29
C LEU A 118 -12.53 -13.01 7.86
N ILE A 119 -11.92 -12.64 8.98
CA ILE A 119 -10.80 -13.39 9.57
C ILE A 119 -11.25 -14.54 10.49
N GLY A 120 -12.56 -14.70 10.72
CA GLY A 120 -13.12 -15.80 11.50
C GLY A 120 -12.70 -15.81 12.97
N TRP A 121 -12.30 -14.65 13.53
CA TRP A 121 -11.95 -14.54 14.94
C TRP A 121 -13.22 -14.66 15.80
N LYS A 122 -13.39 -15.84 16.41
CA LYS A 122 -14.28 -16.07 17.55
C LYS A 122 -13.48 -16.15 18.84
#